data_AF-A0A537RG81-F1
#
_entry.id   AF-A0A537RG81-F1
#
_cell.length_a   1.000
_cell.length_b   1.000
_cell.length_c   1.000
_cell.angle_alpha   90.00
_cell.angle_beta   90.00
_cell.angle_gamma   90.00
#
_symmetry.space_group_name_H-M   'P 1'
#
loop_
_entity.id
_entity.type
_entity.pdbx_description
1 polymer ?
#
loop_
_entity_poly.entity_id
_entity_poly.type
_entity_poly.pdbx_seq_one_letter_code
_entity_poly.pdbx_strand_id
1 'polypeptide(L)'
;MACTALLAGAVAMTLPPTSAYSQGWEPTKPIQFVIPAGTGGGADQMARFIQGLVAKNGLTKQPLITFNKGGGAGAEGFLEVKKAAGDPHIIIITLSNLFTTPYATGVPFGWQDMTPVAMLALDQFILWVNAETPYKTAKDYIEAVKAGDDKTFKMGGTGSKQEDQIITVALEKLTAPKKFTYVPYAGGGAVAVQLVGKHVNSTVNNPIEAVSQWKAGALRPLCLFDVKRSIYTGKVTADMAWSDIPTCKESGVDTEYQMLRGIFMAPGVKPEHVAFYVDLFKKVIATDDWKKFMEEGAFNQTFMTGDEFKTWVAANDKLHYDLMKEAGFLAPGK
;
A
#
# COMPACT_ATOMS: atom_id res chain seq x y z
N MET A 1 93.88 11.32 -16.21
CA MET A 1 92.68 10.87 -16.93
C MET A 1 91.79 10.16 -15.93
N ALA A 2 90.86 10.89 -15.31
CA ALA A 2 89.96 10.36 -14.29
C ALA A 2 88.60 10.10 -14.95
N CYS A 3 88.09 8.87 -14.84
CA CYS A 3 86.86 8.41 -15.47
C CYS A 3 85.76 8.39 -14.39
N THR A 4 84.79 9.30 -14.49
CA THR A 4 83.68 9.42 -13.55
C THR A 4 82.47 8.68 -14.11
N ALA A 5 82.04 7.60 -13.46
CA ALA A 5 80.86 6.83 -13.83
C ALA A 5 79.59 7.44 -13.20
N LEU A 6 78.61 7.81 -14.02
CA LEU A 6 77.26 8.22 -13.58
C LEU A 6 76.38 6.99 -13.38
N LEU A 7 75.86 6.80 -12.17
CA LEU A 7 74.75 5.88 -11.88
C LEU A 7 73.42 6.58 -12.13
N ALA A 8 72.62 6.05 -13.07
CA ALA A 8 71.23 6.45 -13.27
C ALA A 8 70.31 5.66 -12.33
N GLY A 9 69.70 6.35 -11.36
CA GLY A 9 68.71 5.77 -10.44
C GLY A 9 67.34 5.65 -11.09
N ALA A 10 66.82 4.43 -11.18
CA ALA A 10 65.45 4.15 -11.61
C ALA A 10 64.47 4.45 -10.46
N VAL A 11 63.65 5.47 -10.62
CA VAL A 11 62.55 5.81 -9.69
C VAL A 11 61.36 4.93 -10.02
N ALA A 12 61.08 3.93 -9.18
CA ALA A 12 59.88 3.11 -9.27
C ALA A 12 58.67 3.92 -8.79
N MET A 13 57.80 4.33 -9.72
CA MET A 13 56.50 4.94 -9.40
C MET A 13 55.56 3.86 -8.83
N THR A 14 55.41 3.84 -7.50
CA THR A 14 54.36 3.07 -6.82
C THR A 14 53.03 3.78 -7.00
N LEU A 15 52.18 3.27 -7.90
CA LEU A 15 50.78 3.69 -8.02
C LEU A 15 50.03 3.31 -6.72
N PRO A 16 49.28 4.25 -6.10
CA PRO A 16 48.47 3.92 -4.94
C PRO A 16 47.38 2.91 -5.31
N PRO A 17 47.05 1.95 -4.44
CA PRO A 17 45.96 1.02 -4.67
C PRO A 17 44.67 1.82 -4.81
N THR A 18 44.08 1.81 -6.00
CA THR A 18 42.71 2.27 -6.19
C THR A 18 41.83 1.38 -5.33
N SER A 19 41.23 1.95 -4.28
CA SER A 19 40.18 1.32 -3.51
C SER A 19 39.12 0.82 -4.49
N ALA A 20 39.05 -0.49 -4.69
CA ALA A 20 37.95 -1.10 -5.40
C ALA A 20 36.70 -0.75 -4.59
N TYR A 21 35.89 0.17 -5.10
CA TYR A 21 34.53 0.34 -4.64
C TYR A 21 33.90 -1.05 -4.75
N SER A 22 33.61 -1.67 -3.61
CA SER A 22 32.83 -2.90 -3.56
C SER A 22 31.62 -2.69 -4.46
N GLN A 23 31.54 -3.44 -5.55
CA GLN A 23 30.31 -3.50 -6.34
C GLN A 23 29.23 -3.89 -5.35
N GLY A 24 28.21 -3.04 -5.18
CA GLY A 24 27.09 -3.35 -4.30
C GLY A 24 26.47 -4.69 -4.70
N TRP A 25 25.81 -5.36 -3.76
CA TRP A 25 25.10 -6.59 -4.08
C TRP A 25 24.07 -6.33 -5.20
N GLU A 26 23.95 -7.28 -6.14
CA GLU A 26 23.02 -7.24 -7.26
C GLU A 26 22.27 -8.58 -7.35
N PRO A 27 21.00 -8.59 -7.77
CA PRO A 27 20.25 -9.82 -8.01
C PRO A 27 20.93 -10.71 -9.06
N THR A 28 21.03 -12.01 -8.78
CA THR A 28 21.65 -13.01 -9.68
C THR A 28 20.63 -13.87 -10.43
N LYS A 29 19.36 -13.81 -10.02
CA LYS A 29 18.21 -14.46 -10.65
C LYS A 29 17.00 -13.51 -10.64
N PRO A 30 15.91 -13.80 -11.37
CA PRO A 30 14.69 -13.00 -11.32
C PRO A 30 14.21 -12.71 -9.89
N ILE A 31 13.78 -11.47 -9.66
CA ILE A 31 13.19 -11.02 -8.39
C ILE A 31 11.71 -11.41 -8.42
N GLN A 32 11.26 -12.17 -7.43
CA GLN A 32 9.86 -12.46 -7.20
C GLN A 32 9.23 -11.35 -6.37
N PHE A 33 8.18 -10.72 -6.89
CA PHE A 33 7.42 -9.68 -6.23
C PHE A 33 6.03 -10.21 -5.86
N VAL A 34 5.92 -10.68 -4.63
CA VAL A 34 4.70 -11.29 -4.09
C VAL A 34 3.67 -10.21 -3.78
N ILE A 35 2.42 -10.46 -4.19
CA ILE A 35 1.27 -9.60 -3.93
C ILE A 35 0.28 -10.39 -3.06
N PRO A 36 0.14 -10.08 -1.76
CA PRO A 36 -0.73 -10.83 -0.84
C PRO A 36 -2.20 -10.38 -0.95
N ALA A 37 -2.67 -10.12 -2.17
CA ALA A 37 -4.00 -9.62 -2.47
C ALA A 37 -4.50 -10.15 -3.82
N GLY A 38 -5.81 -10.04 -4.06
CA GLY A 38 -6.45 -10.42 -5.32
C GLY A 38 -6.02 -9.55 -6.51
N THR A 39 -6.09 -10.11 -7.71
CA THR A 39 -5.79 -9.41 -8.96
C THR A 39 -6.73 -8.22 -9.17
N GLY A 40 -6.19 -7.10 -9.66
CA GLY A 40 -6.94 -5.87 -9.93
C GLY A 40 -7.15 -4.95 -8.71
N GLY A 41 -6.81 -5.38 -7.49
CA GLY A 41 -6.80 -4.51 -6.31
C GLY A 41 -5.62 -3.52 -6.30
N GLY A 42 -5.68 -2.50 -5.44
CA GLY A 42 -4.68 -1.43 -5.40
C GLY A 42 -3.22 -1.90 -5.26
N ALA A 43 -2.97 -2.91 -4.43
CA ALA A 43 -1.63 -3.50 -4.27
C ALA A 43 -1.13 -4.20 -5.55
N ASP A 44 -2.01 -4.90 -6.27
CA ASP A 44 -1.69 -5.56 -7.54
C ASP A 44 -1.36 -4.53 -8.63
N GLN A 45 -2.17 -3.48 -8.73
CA GLN A 45 -1.94 -2.39 -9.68
C GLN A 45 -0.60 -1.70 -9.42
N MET A 46 -0.29 -1.35 -8.16
CA MET A 46 0.99 -0.72 -7.80
C MET A 46 2.18 -1.63 -8.07
N ALA A 47 2.12 -2.90 -7.67
CA ALA A 47 3.24 -3.83 -7.88
C ALA A 47 3.53 -4.06 -9.37
N ARG A 48 2.49 -4.21 -10.19
CA ARG A 48 2.63 -4.36 -11.65
C ARG A 48 3.12 -3.08 -12.32
N PHE A 49 2.70 -1.92 -11.81
CA PHE A 49 3.20 -0.64 -12.27
C PHE A 49 4.70 -0.47 -11.98
N ILE A 50 5.14 -0.79 -10.75
CA ILE A 50 6.56 -0.83 -10.38
C ILE A 50 7.33 -1.79 -11.29
N GLN A 51 6.82 -3.01 -11.51
CA GLN A 51 7.43 -3.96 -12.45
C GLN A 51 7.64 -3.32 -13.84
N GLY A 52 6.61 -2.68 -14.37
CA GLY A 52 6.67 -1.98 -15.66
C GLY A 52 7.72 -0.88 -15.68
N LEU A 53 7.81 -0.06 -14.62
CA LEU A 53 8.81 0.99 -14.51
C LEU A 53 10.24 0.45 -14.42
N VAL A 54 10.45 -0.60 -13.64
CA VAL A 54 11.76 -1.26 -13.50
C VAL A 54 12.22 -1.79 -14.86
N ALA A 55 11.33 -2.46 -15.60
CA ALA A 55 11.63 -2.98 -16.93
C ALA A 55 11.86 -1.87 -17.96
N LYS A 56 10.94 -0.90 -18.05
CA LYS A 56 11.00 0.23 -19.00
C LYS A 56 12.30 1.03 -18.90
N ASN A 57 12.79 1.23 -17.67
CA ASN A 57 13.96 2.07 -17.41
C ASN A 57 15.24 1.25 -17.16
N GLY A 58 15.20 -0.08 -17.28
CA GLY A 58 16.37 -0.94 -17.06
C GLY A 58 16.99 -0.78 -15.67
N LEU A 59 16.16 -0.66 -14.63
CA LEU A 59 16.63 -0.30 -13.28
C LEU A 59 17.34 -1.45 -12.54
N THR A 60 17.22 -2.68 -13.04
CA THR A 60 17.83 -3.89 -12.48
C THR A 60 18.36 -4.79 -13.61
N LYS A 61 19.41 -5.58 -13.32
CA LYS A 61 19.95 -6.56 -14.28
C LYS A 61 19.06 -7.80 -14.45
N GLN A 62 18.27 -8.10 -13.43
CA GLN A 62 17.34 -9.24 -13.43
C GLN A 62 15.90 -8.74 -13.50
N PRO A 63 14.99 -9.46 -14.17
CA PRO A 63 13.60 -9.07 -14.24
C PRO A 63 12.96 -9.15 -12.85
N LEU A 64 12.10 -8.18 -12.56
CA LEU A 64 11.20 -8.20 -11.41
C LEU A 64 9.84 -8.73 -11.90
N ILE A 65 9.32 -9.79 -11.26
CA ILE A 65 8.16 -10.54 -11.73
C ILE A 65 7.12 -10.63 -10.61
N THR A 66 5.91 -10.17 -10.90
CA THR A 66 4.79 -10.12 -9.95
C THR A 66 3.96 -11.39 -9.93
N PHE A 67 3.57 -11.82 -8.73
CA PHE A 67 2.70 -13.00 -8.53
C PHE A 67 1.69 -12.73 -7.41
N ASN A 68 0.40 -12.97 -7.68
CA ASN A 68 -0.64 -12.88 -6.66
C ASN A 68 -0.68 -14.13 -5.79
N LYS A 69 -0.69 -13.94 -4.47
CA LYS A 69 -0.74 -14.95 -3.40
C LYS A 69 -1.74 -14.52 -2.33
N GLY A 70 -2.98 -14.32 -2.75
CA GLY A 70 -4.04 -13.72 -1.93
C GLY A 70 -4.76 -14.69 -0.97
N GLY A 71 -4.44 -15.98 -0.97
CA GLY A 71 -5.14 -16.98 -0.15
C GLY A 71 -5.13 -16.64 1.34
N GLY A 72 -6.27 -16.85 2.01
CA GLY A 72 -6.41 -16.64 3.45
C GLY A 72 -6.22 -15.19 3.90
N ALA A 73 -6.80 -14.23 3.17
CA ALA A 73 -6.59 -12.79 3.38
C ALA A 73 -5.11 -12.35 3.21
N GLY A 74 -4.39 -13.01 2.30
CA GLY A 74 -2.96 -12.74 2.05
C GLY A 74 -2.00 -13.57 2.91
N ALA A 75 -2.50 -14.39 3.84
CA ALA A 75 -1.69 -15.29 4.65
C ALA A 75 -0.77 -16.19 3.81
N GLU A 76 -1.23 -16.66 2.64
CA GLU A 76 -0.44 -17.45 1.70
C GLU A 76 0.87 -16.73 1.32
N GLY A 77 0.79 -15.49 0.86
CA GLY A 77 1.94 -14.70 0.42
C GLY A 77 2.92 -14.38 1.55
N PHE A 78 2.40 -14.00 2.72
CA PHE A 78 3.25 -13.72 3.89
C PHE A 78 3.99 -14.96 4.39
N LEU A 79 3.32 -16.12 4.44
CA LEU A 79 3.95 -17.38 4.84
C LEU A 79 4.98 -17.86 3.80
N GLU A 80 4.76 -17.61 2.51
CA GLU A 80 5.73 -17.91 1.46
C GLU A 80 7.03 -17.09 1.66
N VAL A 81 6.91 -15.78 1.89
CA VAL A 81 8.05 -14.88 2.13
C VAL A 81 8.76 -15.22 3.44
N LYS A 82 8.01 -15.49 4.52
CA LYS A 82 8.56 -15.92 5.80
C LYS A 82 9.39 -17.22 5.68
N LYS A 83 8.93 -18.17 4.86
CA LYS A 83 9.63 -19.45 4.62
C LYS A 83 10.90 -19.29 3.79
N ALA A 84 11.01 -18.23 2.99
CA ALA A 84 12.15 -17.96 2.12
C ALA A 84 13.35 -17.32 2.85
N ALA A 85 13.55 -17.64 4.12
CA ALA A 85 14.55 -17.03 4.98
C ALA A 85 15.94 -17.02 4.32
N GLY A 86 16.55 -15.83 4.26
CA GLY A 86 17.85 -15.58 3.66
C GLY A 86 17.85 -15.39 2.14
N ASP A 87 16.74 -15.61 1.41
CA ASP A 87 16.70 -15.36 -0.05
C ASP A 87 16.44 -13.87 -0.34
N PRO A 88 17.41 -13.14 -0.94
CA PRO A 88 17.23 -11.73 -1.27
C PRO A 88 16.43 -11.48 -2.56
N HIS A 89 15.98 -12.52 -3.26
CA HIS A 89 15.24 -12.39 -4.52
C HIS A 89 13.73 -12.44 -4.33
N ILE A 90 13.23 -12.43 -3.09
CA ILE A 90 11.81 -12.40 -2.80
C ILE A 90 11.48 -11.14 -2.00
N ILE A 91 10.64 -10.30 -2.60
CA ILE A 91 10.05 -9.13 -1.97
C ILE A 91 8.53 -9.26 -1.98
N ILE A 92 7.87 -8.58 -1.06
CA ILE A 92 6.42 -8.55 -0.94
C ILE A 92 5.93 -7.12 -0.76
N ILE A 93 4.86 -6.77 -1.48
CA ILE A 93 4.12 -5.54 -1.21
C ILE A 93 3.21 -5.79 -0.01
N THR A 94 3.29 -4.93 0.99
CA THR A 94 2.52 -5.04 2.23
C THR A 94 1.48 -3.93 2.32
N LEU A 95 0.36 -4.29 2.91
CA LEU A 95 -0.81 -3.46 3.17
C LEU A 95 -1.33 -3.73 4.58
N SER A 96 -2.54 -3.26 4.92
CA SER A 96 -3.09 -3.44 6.28
C SER A 96 -3.18 -4.92 6.70
N ASN A 97 -3.29 -5.84 5.74
CA ASN A 97 -3.28 -7.28 5.96
C ASN A 97 -1.97 -7.85 6.55
N LEU A 98 -0.88 -7.08 6.56
CA LEU A 98 0.32 -7.38 7.33
C LEU A 98 0.01 -7.46 8.83
N PHE A 99 -0.90 -6.61 9.30
CA PHE A 99 -1.31 -6.50 10.70
C PHE A 99 -2.62 -7.24 10.97
N THR A 100 -3.63 -7.04 10.13
CA THR A 100 -5.00 -7.53 10.42
C THR A 100 -5.12 -9.05 10.29
N THR A 101 -4.49 -9.66 9.30
CA THR A 101 -4.58 -11.12 9.04
C THR A 101 -4.16 -12.00 10.23
N PRO A 102 -2.97 -11.79 10.85
CA PRO A 102 -2.56 -12.61 12.00
C PRO A 102 -3.46 -12.41 13.21
N TYR A 103 -4.02 -11.20 13.41
CA TYR A 103 -5.00 -10.95 14.46
C TYR A 103 -6.36 -11.57 14.15
N ALA A 104 -6.83 -11.52 12.90
CA ALA A 104 -8.14 -12.01 12.47
C ALA A 104 -8.24 -13.54 12.45
N THR A 105 -7.13 -14.22 12.15
CA THR A 105 -7.10 -15.66 11.85
C THR A 105 -6.24 -16.49 12.81
N GLY A 106 -5.32 -15.85 13.56
CA GLY A 106 -4.35 -16.56 14.39
C GLY A 106 -3.17 -17.16 13.61
N VAL A 107 -3.07 -16.94 12.30
CA VAL A 107 -1.95 -17.44 11.49
C VAL A 107 -0.60 -16.96 12.05
N PRO A 108 0.44 -17.82 12.10
CA PRO A 108 1.66 -17.52 12.85
C PRO A 108 2.66 -16.69 12.03
N PHE A 109 2.31 -15.45 11.70
CA PHE A 109 3.26 -14.45 11.22
C PHE A 109 3.03 -13.07 11.88
N GLY A 110 4.04 -12.23 11.88
CA GLY A 110 3.96 -10.80 12.15
C GLY A 110 4.95 -10.04 11.29
N TRP A 111 4.93 -8.70 11.36
CA TRP A 111 5.87 -7.89 10.58
C TRP A 111 7.33 -8.14 10.98
N GLN A 112 7.57 -8.58 12.22
CA GLN A 112 8.89 -8.93 12.76
C GLN A 112 9.48 -10.22 12.15
N ASP A 113 8.65 -11.04 11.50
CA ASP A 113 9.09 -12.25 10.80
C ASP A 113 9.60 -11.97 9.37
N MET A 114 9.71 -10.70 9.01
CA MET A 114 10.13 -10.20 7.70
C MET A 114 11.06 -9.00 7.87
N THR A 115 11.71 -8.58 6.79
CA THR A 115 12.65 -7.46 6.82
C THR A 115 12.02 -6.23 6.15
N PRO A 116 11.70 -5.14 6.87
CA PRO A 116 11.18 -3.92 6.27
C PRO A 116 12.22 -3.28 5.34
N VAL A 117 11.80 -2.89 4.13
CA VAL A 117 12.67 -2.22 3.14
C VAL A 117 12.31 -0.75 3.02
N ALA A 118 11.10 -0.45 2.54
CA ALA A 118 10.64 0.91 2.30
C ALA A 118 9.12 1.00 2.34
N MET A 119 8.58 2.10 2.85
CA MET A 119 7.24 2.56 2.51
C MET A 119 7.32 3.36 1.21
N LEU A 120 6.47 3.01 0.24
CA LEU A 120 6.41 3.71 -1.05
C LEU A 120 5.26 4.73 -1.11
N ALA A 121 4.20 4.47 -0.35
CA ALA A 121 3.05 5.34 -0.25
C ALA A 121 2.24 5.04 1.01
N LEU A 122 1.39 6.00 1.38
CA LEU A 122 0.20 5.75 2.18
C LEU A 122 -1.01 5.84 1.26
N ASP A 123 -1.80 4.77 1.22
CA ASP A 123 -3.02 4.69 0.43
C ASP A 123 -4.20 5.25 1.24
N GLN A 124 -4.96 6.13 0.61
CA GLN A 124 -6.11 6.80 1.22
C GLN A 124 -7.38 5.99 0.94
N PHE A 125 -8.44 6.24 1.71
CA PHE A 125 -9.76 5.63 1.48
C PHE A 125 -10.78 6.73 1.24
N ILE A 126 -11.81 6.45 0.45
CA ILE A 126 -12.90 7.40 0.19
C ILE A 126 -14.22 6.70 0.42
N LEU A 127 -15.16 7.38 1.08
CA LEU A 127 -16.55 6.94 1.12
C LEU A 127 -17.20 7.21 -0.24
N TRP A 128 -17.45 6.15 -1.00
CA TRP A 128 -18.07 6.19 -2.31
C TRP A 128 -19.54 5.79 -2.25
N VAL A 129 -20.35 6.48 -3.06
CA VAL A 129 -21.72 6.07 -3.38
C VAL A 129 -21.93 6.05 -4.88
N ASN A 130 -22.97 5.37 -5.34
CA ASN A 130 -23.42 5.50 -6.73
C ASN A 130 -23.90 6.95 -6.99
N ALA A 131 -23.50 7.56 -8.10
CA ALA A 131 -23.75 8.97 -8.37
C ALA A 131 -25.25 9.31 -8.52
N GLU A 132 -26.09 8.34 -8.90
CA GLU A 132 -27.54 8.53 -9.03
C GLU A 132 -28.27 8.55 -7.69
N THR A 133 -27.58 8.24 -6.58
CA THR A 133 -28.16 8.34 -5.24
C THR A 133 -28.35 9.81 -4.80
N PRO A 134 -29.31 10.07 -3.89
CA PRO A 134 -29.57 11.43 -3.41
C PRO A 134 -28.45 11.98 -2.52
N TYR A 135 -27.56 11.13 -2.00
CA TYR A 135 -26.50 11.52 -1.07
C TYR A 135 -25.43 12.34 -1.79
N LYS A 136 -25.28 13.61 -1.39
CA LYS A 136 -24.29 14.53 -1.98
C LYS A 136 -23.10 14.76 -1.05
N THR A 137 -23.32 14.63 0.26
CA THR A 137 -22.27 14.76 1.28
C THR A 137 -22.20 13.51 2.16
N ALA A 138 -21.07 13.32 2.85
CA ALA A 138 -20.94 12.24 3.82
C ALA A 138 -21.95 12.38 4.97
N LYS A 139 -22.27 13.62 5.37
CA LYS A 139 -23.30 13.90 6.38
C LYS A 139 -24.68 13.40 5.92
N ASP A 140 -25.10 13.73 4.70
CA ASP A 140 -26.39 13.27 4.15
C ASP A 140 -26.49 11.74 4.16
N TYR A 141 -25.38 11.09 3.79
CA TYR A 141 -25.31 9.63 3.78
C TYR A 141 -25.46 9.03 5.18
N ILE A 142 -24.72 9.54 6.16
CA ILE A 142 -24.79 9.09 7.55
C ILE A 142 -26.16 9.34 8.17
N GLU A 143 -26.80 10.48 7.87
CA GLU A 143 -28.17 10.78 8.29
C GLU A 143 -29.19 9.81 7.68
N ALA A 144 -29.02 9.45 6.40
CA ALA A 144 -29.87 8.46 5.74
C ALA A 144 -29.72 7.06 6.37
N VAL A 145 -28.50 6.65 6.72
CA VAL A 145 -28.25 5.37 7.42
C VAL A 145 -28.93 5.37 8.79
N LYS A 146 -28.85 6.47 9.54
CA LYS A 146 -29.51 6.61 10.85
C LYS A 146 -31.03 6.52 10.77
N ALA A 147 -31.62 7.12 9.73
CA ALA A 147 -33.06 7.14 9.50
C ALA A 147 -33.60 5.79 9.00
N GLY A 148 -32.76 4.96 8.37
CA GLY A 148 -33.14 3.64 7.88
C GLY A 148 -33.29 2.59 8.97
N ASP A 149 -33.78 1.41 8.58
CA ASP A 149 -33.80 0.24 9.46
C ASP A 149 -32.41 -0.38 9.60
N ASP A 150 -32.18 -1.10 10.70
CA ASP A 150 -30.89 -1.75 10.96
C ASP A 150 -30.52 -2.70 9.81
N LYS A 151 -29.24 -2.68 9.40
CA LYS A 151 -28.68 -3.55 8.35
C LYS A 151 -29.29 -3.39 6.95
N THR A 152 -30.08 -2.34 6.70
CA THR A 152 -30.63 -2.07 5.36
C THR A 152 -29.59 -1.54 4.37
N PHE A 153 -28.65 -0.72 4.84
CA PHE A 153 -27.56 -0.21 4.02
C PHE A 153 -26.46 -1.27 3.91
N LYS A 154 -26.14 -1.64 2.67
CA LYS A 154 -25.06 -2.58 2.34
C LYS A 154 -23.77 -1.82 2.07
N MET A 155 -22.74 -2.14 2.84
CA MET A 155 -21.38 -1.65 2.62
C MET A 155 -20.57 -2.73 1.91
N GLY A 156 -20.13 -2.47 0.68
CA GLY A 156 -19.18 -3.33 -0.02
C GLY A 156 -17.75 -3.05 0.46
N GLY A 157 -16.92 -4.08 0.50
CA GLY A 157 -15.50 -3.93 0.83
C GLY A 157 -14.69 -5.16 0.43
N THR A 158 -13.37 -5.05 0.47
CA THR A 158 -12.44 -6.13 0.15
C THR A 158 -12.19 -7.02 1.36
N GLY A 159 -12.47 -8.31 1.18
CA GLY A 159 -12.25 -9.33 2.20
C GLY A 159 -13.02 -9.11 3.50
N SER A 160 -12.82 -10.02 4.45
CA SER A 160 -13.45 -9.96 5.78
C SER A 160 -12.40 -9.60 6.83
N LYS A 161 -12.80 -8.82 7.84
CA LYS A 161 -11.96 -8.36 8.97
C LYS A 161 -10.68 -7.64 8.53
N GLN A 162 -10.77 -6.90 7.43
CA GLN A 162 -9.70 -6.11 6.83
C GLN A 162 -10.08 -4.62 6.84
N GLU A 163 -9.21 -3.78 6.31
CA GLU A 163 -9.31 -2.31 6.29
C GLU A 163 -10.71 -1.78 6.00
N ASP A 164 -11.36 -2.24 4.92
CA ASP A 164 -12.68 -1.74 4.52
C ASP A 164 -13.74 -2.02 5.59
N GLN A 165 -13.68 -3.19 6.24
CA GLN A 165 -14.60 -3.54 7.32
C GLN A 165 -14.26 -2.80 8.62
N ILE A 166 -12.98 -2.55 8.89
CA ILE A 166 -12.55 -1.74 10.04
C ILE A 166 -13.08 -0.31 9.92
N ILE A 167 -12.95 0.31 8.75
CA ILE A 167 -13.49 1.64 8.46
C ILE A 167 -15.03 1.60 8.55
N THR A 168 -15.67 0.53 8.05
CA THR A 168 -17.13 0.35 8.18
C THR A 168 -17.56 0.38 9.64
N VAL A 169 -16.87 -0.36 10.53
CA VAL A 169 -17.15 -0.36 11.96
C VAL A 169 -16.91 1.02 12.58
N ALA A 170 -15.90 1.76 12.14
CA ALA A 170 -15.69 3.13 12.58
C ALA A 170 -16.88 4.04 12.20
N LEU A 171 -17.43 3.89 11.00
CA LEU A 171 -18.67 4.57 10.60
C LEU A 171 -19.88 4.13 11.43
N GLU A 172 -19.98 2.86 11.83
CA GLU A 172 -21.08 2.35 12.67
C GLU A 172 -21.15 3.03 14.04
N LYS A 173 -20.03 3.52 14.56
CA LYS A 173 -20.02 4.32 15.80
C LYS A 173 -20.82 5.60 15.65
N LEU A 174 -20.83 6.18 14.45
CA LEU A 174 -21.56 7.40 14.14
C LEU A 174 -23.02 7.13 13.85
N THR A 175 -23.37 5.96 13.31
CA THR A 175 -24.76 5.58 12.95
C THR A 175 -25.47 4.77 14.03
N ALA A 176 -24.80 4.48 15.14
CA ALA A 176 -25.34 3.66 16.23
C ALA A 176 -26.76 4.10 16.67
N PRO A 177 -27.68 3.14 16.93
CA PRO A 177 -27.45 1.69 16.93
C PRO A 177 -27.53 1.03 15.53
N LYS A 178 -27.69 1.80 14.45
CA LYS A 178 -27.84 1.26 13.08
C LYS A 178 -26.49 0.77 12.55
N LYS A 179 -26.48 -0.45 12.06
CA LYS A 179 -25.31 -1.12 11.45
C LYS A 179 -25.47 -1.31 9.95
N PHE A 180 -24.36 -1.49 9.26
CA PHE A 180 -24.35 -1.86 7.86
C PHE A 180 -24.45 -3.38 7.71
N THR A 181 -25.04 -3.85 6.61
CA THR A 181 -24.72 -5.19 6.10
C THR A 181 -23.40 -5.11 5.35
N TYR A 182 -22.32 -5.64 5.93
CA TYR A 182 -21.03 -5.69 5.26
C TYR A 182 -21.00 -6.86 4.25
N VAL A 183 -20.57 -6.58 3.02
CA VAL A 183 -20.48 -7.58 1.93
C VAL A 183 -19.02 -7.65 1.44
N PRO A 184 -18.28 -8.73 1.74
CA PRO A 184 -16.89 -8.89 1.33
C PRO A 184 -16.77 -9.35 -0.12
N TYR A 185 -15.82 -8.79 -0.86
CA TYR A 185 -15.47 -9.16 -2.23
C TYR A 185 -13.97 -9.49 -2.35
N ALA A 186 -13.58 -10.07 -3.48
CA ALA A 186 -12.21 -10.55 -3.72
C ALA A 186 -11.17 -9.43 -3.99
N GLY A 187 -11.61 -8.18 -4.22
CA GLY A 187 -10.75 -7.02 -4.47
C GLY A 187 -11.57 -5.78 -4.84
N GLY A 188 -10.96 -4.59 -4.72
CA GLY A 188 -11.69 -3.31 -4.85
C GLY A 188 -12.28 -3.04 -6.23
N GLY A 189 -11.67 -3.55 -7.30
CA GLY A 189 -12.27 -3.49 -8.65
C GLY A 189 -13.63 -4.22 -8.72
N ALA A 190 -13.77 -5.36 -8.03
CA ALA A 190 -15.05 -6.05 -7.94
C ALA A 190 -16.06 -5.26 -7.10
N VAL A 191 -15.62 -4.61 -6.03
CA VAL A 191 -16.48 -3.75 -5.21
C VAL A 191 -17.01 -2.56 -6.02
N ALA A 192 -16.15 -1.89 -6.80
CA ALA A 192 -16.54 -0.77 -7.64
C ALA A 192 -17.65 -1.16 -8.63
N VAL A 193 -17.55 -2.33 -9.27
CA VAL A 193 -18.61 -2.88 -10.14
C VAL A 193 -19.93 -3.07 -9.39
N GLN A 194 -19.89 -3.57 -8.16
CA GLN A 194 -21.09 -3.80 -7.35
C GLN A 194 -21.76 -2.50 -6.91
N LEU A 195 -20.98 -1.46 -6.65
CA LEU A 195 -21.51 -0.13 -6.35
C LEU A 195 -22.12 0.54 -7.60
N VAL A 196 -21.46 0.43 -8.76
CA VAL A 196 -22.01 0.90 -10.04
C VAL A 196 -23.33 0.20 -10.36
N GLY A 197 -23.40 -1.12 -10.15
CA GLY A 197 -24.62 -1.91 -10.31
C GLY A 197 -25.68 -1.73 -9.22
N LYS A 198 -25.42 -0.88 -8.20
CA LYS A 198 -26.30 -0.65 -7.04
C LYS A 198 -26.64 -1.91 -6.23
N HIS A 199 -25.78 -2.94 -6.26
CA HIS A 199 -25.91 -4.14 -5.44
C HIS A 199 -25.46 -3.90 -3.98
N VAL A 200 -24.62 -2.88 -3.78
CA VAL A 200 -24.29 -2.28 -2.48
C VAL A 200 -24.61 -0.79 -2.50
N ASN A 201 -24.84 -0.19 -1.33
CA ASN A 201 -25.20 1.23 -1.20
C ASN A 201 -23.97 2.13 -1.18
N SER A 202 -22.87 1.65 -0.62
CA SER A 202 -21.60 2.38 -0.52
C SER A 202 -20.40 1.42 -0.47
N THR A 203 -19.22 1.97 -0.67
CA THR A 203 -17.94 1.35 -0.30
C THR A 203 -17.00 2.41 0.27
N VAL A 204 -15.94 1.97 0.94
CA VAL A 204 -14.84 2.82 1.43
C VAL A 204 -13.56 2.67 0.60
N ASN A 205 -13.59 2.00 -0.56
CA ASN A 205 -12.38 1.61 -1.32
C ASN A 205 -11.39 2.74 -1.66
N ASN A 206 -10.17 2.31 -1.97
CA ASN A 206 -9.07 3.19 -2.35
C ASN A 206 -9.37 3.94 -3.66
N PRO A 207 -8.89 5.18 -3.82
CA PRO A 207 -9.16 6.01 -4.98
C PRO A 207 -8.84 5.33 -6.32
N ILE A 208 -7.69 4.66 -6.43
CA ILE A 208 -7.24 4.00 -7.67
C ILE A 208 -8.22 2.92 -8.16
N GLU A 209 -8.99 2.31 -7.26
CA GLU A 209 -9.92 1.23 -7.58
C GLU A 209 -11.26 1.76 -8.12
N ALA A 210 -11.60 3.02 -7.80
CA ALA A 210 -12.87 3.65 -8.16
C ALA A 210 -12.72 4.80 -9.17
N VAL A 211 -11.51 5.33 -9.40
CA VAL A 211 -11.25 6.55 -10.19
C VAL A 211 -11.84 6.48 -11.61
N SER A 212 -11.77 5.33 -12.28
CA SER A 212 -12.32 5.17 -13.62
C SER A 212 -13.84 5.34 -13.64
N GLN A 213 -14.53 4.83 -12.63
CA GLN A 213 -15.98 4.93 -12.49
C GLN A 213 -16.41 6.32 -12.01
N TRP A 214 -15.60 6.98 -11.19
CA TRP A 214 -15.82 8.38 -10.83
C TRP A 214 -15.66 9.30 -12.04
N LYS A 215 -14.60 9.12 -12.83
CA LYS A 215 -14.37 9.85 -14.08
C LYS A 215 -15.50 9.65 -15.09
N ALA A 216 -16.09 8.46 -15.14
CA ALA A 216 -17.25 8.15 -15.96
C ALA A 216 -18.58 8.73 -15.42
N GLY A 217 -18.57 9.34 -14.22
CA GLY A 217 -19.76 9.90 -13.57
C GLY A 217 -20.67 8.86 -12.91
N ALA A 218 -20.25 7.59 -12.83
CA ALA A 218 -21.04 6.51 -12.23
C ALA A 218 -20.97 6.50 -10.70
N LEU A 219 -19.84 6.94 -10.13
CA LEU A 219 -19.62 7.03 -8.68
C LEU A 219 -19.44 8.48 -8.24
N ARG A 220 -19.77 8.75 -6.96
CA ARG A 220 -19.53 10.03 -6.29
C ARG A 220 -18.69 9.80 -5.03
N PRO A 221 -17.57 10.52 -4.85
CA PRO A 221 -16.85 10.55 -3.59
C PRO A 221 -17.59 11.46 -2.60
N LEU A 222 -17.73 11.03 -1.35
CA LEU A 222 -18.37 11.83 -0.30
C LEU A 222 -17.37 12.44 0.67
N CYS A 223 -16.36 11.68 1.09
CA CYS A 223 -15.28 12.18 1.92
C CYS A 223 -14.03 11.28 1.87
N LEU A 224 -12.88 11.87 2.16
CA LEU A 224 -11.57 11.23 2.26
C LEU A 224 -11.23 10.88 3.71
N PHE A 225 -10.83 9.64 4.00
CA PHE A 225 -10.45 9.17 5.34
C PHE A 225 -9.00 9.53 5.68
N ASP A 226 -8.67 10.82 5.71
CA ASP A 226 -7.33 11.31 6.04
C ASP A 226 -7.42 12.58 6.90
N VAL A 227 -6.34 12.91 7.61
CA VAL A 227 -6.21 14.14 8.41
C VAL A 227 -6.24 15.40 7.55
N LYS A 228 -5.83 15.30 6.28
CA LYS A 228 -5.75 16.41 5.33
C LYS A 228 -6.35 16.01 3.99
N ARG A 229 -6.89 16.98 3.26
CA ARG A 229 -7.32 16.78 1.87
C ARG A 229 -6.15 16.32 1.01
N SER A 230 -6.47 15.67 -0.11
CA SER A 230 -5.49 15.28 -1.11
C SER A 230 -4.76 16.50 -1.68
N ILE A 231 -3.48 16.34 -2.01
CA ILE A 231 -2.64 17.41 -2.56
C ILE A 231 -2.83 17.60 -4.07
N TYR A 232 -3.51 16.67 -4.75
CA TYR A 232 -3.61 16.66 -6.21
C TYR A 232 -4.75 17.54 -6.70
N THR A 233 -4.39 18.57 -7.47
CA THR A 233 -5.31 19.57 -8.04
C THR A 233 -5.68 19.31 -9.49
N GLY A 234 -5.06 18.31 -10.13
CA GLY A 234 -5.43 17.85 -11.46
C GLY A 234 -6.88 17.38 -11.51
N LYS A 235 -7.62 17.81 -12.54
CA LYS A 235 -9.03 17.44 -12.71
C LYS A 235 -9.16 15.97 -13.06
N VAL A 236 -9.94 15.24 -12.26
CA VAL A 236 -10.27 13.83 -12.45
C VAL A 236 -11.58 13.68 -13.22
N THR A 237 -12.58 14.49 -12.86
CA THR A 237 -13.82 14.69 -13.65
C THR A 237 -13.77 16.02 -14.38
N ALA A 238 -14.86 16.41 -15.05
CA ALA A 238 -14.96 17.72 -15.69
C ALA A 238 -14.83 18.90 -14.70
N ASP A 239 -15.18 18.69 -13.43
CA ASP A 239 -15.39 19.73 -12.43
C ASP A 239 -14.68 19.46 -11.09
N MET A 240 -14.17 18.26 -10.84
CA MET A 240 -13.55 17.90 -9.55
C MET A 240 -12.15 17.31 -9.70
N ALA A 241 -11.28 17.68 -8.75
CA ALA A 241 -9.99 17.10 -8.46
C ALA A 241 -10.03 16.32 -7.14
N TRP A 242 -9.00 15.54 -6.83
CA TRP A 242 -8.89 14.88 -5.52
C TRP A 242 -8.85 15.88 -4.37
N SER A 243 -8.21 17.04 -4.56
CA SER A 243 -8.16 18.12 -3.56
C SER A 243 -9.51 18.77 -3.25
N ASP A 244 -10.49 18.61 -4.15
CA ASP A 244 -11.84 19.18 -3.98
C ASP A 244 -12.69 18.35 -3.01
N ILE A 245 -12.33 17.08 -2.80
CA ILE A 245 -13.03 16.17 -1.88
C ILE A 245 -12.68 16.56 -0.43
N PRO A 246 -13.67 16.84 0.44
CA PRO A 246 -13.42 17.12 1.84
C PRO A 246 -12.92 15.87 2.58
N THR A 247 -12.17 16.07 3.65
CA THR A 247 -11.94 14.97 4.61
C THR A 247 -13.26 14.57 5.27
N CYS A 248 -13.32 13.35 5.79
CA CYS A 248 -14.49 12.90 6.53
C CYS A 248 -14.73 13.79 7.75
N LYS A 249 -13.67 14.25 8.42
CA LYS A 249 -13.76 15.20 9.54
C LYS A 249 -14.40 16.53 9.15
N GLU A 250 -13.99 17.12 8.02
CA GLU A 250 -14.61 18.35 7.48
C GLU A 250 -16.11 18.13 7.15
N SER A 251 -16.49 16.89 6.87
CA SER A 251 -17.87 16.50 6.54
C SER A 251 -18.69 16.04 7.75
N GLY A 252 -18.20 16.23 8.98
CA GLY A 252 -18.89 15.83 10.21
C GLY A 252 -18.79 14.34 10.55
N VAL A 253 -17.84 13.62 9.95
CA VAL A 253 -17.55 12.19 10.14
C VAL A 253 -16.12 12.08 10.67
N ASP A 254 -15.92 12.15 11.99
CA ASP A 254 -14.58 12.13 12.62
C ASP A 254 -13.99 10.72 12.60
N THR A 255 -13.49 10.31 11.43
CA THR A 255 -12.86 9.01 11.18
C THR A 255 -11.75 9.21 10.15
N GLU A 256 -10.60 8.60 10.41
CA GLU A 256 -9.42 8.61 9.55
C GLU A 256 -8.84 7.21 9.46
N TYR A 257 -8.28 6.88 8.30
CA TYR A 257 -7.61 5.61 8.10
C TYR A 257 -6.71 5.67 6.85
N GLN A 258 -5.43 5.37 7.02
CA GLN A 258 -4.48 5.25 5.92
C GLN A 258 -3.91 3.84 5.91
N MET A 259 -3.68 3.30 4.71
CA MET A 259 -3.14 1.97 4.53
C MET A 259 -1.70 2.02 4.04
N LEU A 260 -0.87 1.14 4.58
CA LEU A 260 0.50 0.94 4.15
C LEU A 260 0.57 0.50 2.67
N ARG A 261 1.52 1.06 1.92
CA ARG A 261 2.06 0.45 0.69
C ARG A 261 3.55 0.27 0.89
N GLY A 262 3.91 -0.79 1.60
CA GLY A 262 5.26 -1.10 2.04
C GLY A 262 5.89 -2.20 1.22
N ILE A 263 7.22 -2.28 1.24
CA ILE A 263 7.98 -3.39 0.70
C ILE A 263 8.74 -4.05 1.83
N PHE A 264 8.58 -5.37 1.91
CA PHE A 264 9.31 -6.21 2.84
C PHE A 264 10.05 -7.30 2.08
N MET A 265 11.10 -7.83 2.69
CA MET A 265 11.88 -8.96 2.23
C MET A 265 11.73 -10.14 3.19
N ALA A 266 12.17 -11.32 2.73
CA ALA A 266 12.34 -12.47 3.60
C ALA A 266 13.19 -12.14 4.85
N PRO A 267 12.97 -12.86 5.97
CA PRO A 267 13.80 -12.69 7.17
C PRO A 267 15.25 -13.12 6.92
N GLY A 268 16.19 -12.56 7.67
CA GLY A 268 17.60 -12.98 7.63
C GLY A 268 18.40 -12.54 6.39
N VAL A 269 17.84 -11.66 5.56
CA VAL A 269 18.59 -11.03 4.46
C VAL A 269 19.62 -10.04 5.02
N LYS A 270 20.73 -9.85 4.30
CA LYS A 270 21.83 -8.99 4.71
C LYS A 270 21.53 -7.51 4.42
N PRO A 271 22.16 -6.56 5.14
CA PRO A 271 21.95 -5.12 4.93
C PRO A 271 22.20 -4.65 3.49
N GLU A 272 23.18 -5.21 2.80
CA GLU A 272 23.47 -4.87 1.40
C GLU A 272 22.33 -5.25 0.44
N HIS A 273 21.54 -6.28 0.78
CA HIS A 273 20.36 -6.65 0.00
C HIS A 273 19.27 -5.58 0.17
N VAL A 274 19.01 -5.14 1.41
CA VAL A 274 18.02 -4.09 1.70
C VAL A 274 18.41 -2.77 1.03
N ALA A 275 19.70 -2.41 1.09
CA ALA A 275 20.23 -1.20 0.47
C ALA A 275 19.97 -1.18 -1.05
N PHE A 276 20.19 -2.30 -1.73
CA PHE A 276 19.88 -2.44 -3.16
C PHE A 276 18.41 -2.10 -3.47
N TYR A 277 17.46 -2.68 -2.72
CA TYR A 277 16.04 -2.42 -2.97
C TYR A 277 15.62 -1.01 -2.59
N VAL A 278 16.16 -0.45 -1.51
CA VAL A 278 15.94 0.97 -1.18
C VAL A 278 16.38 1.88 -2.34
N ASP A 279 17.56 1.64 -2.91
CA ASP A 279 18.06 2.43 -4.03
C ASP A 279 17.28 2.18 -5.32
N LEU A 280 16.83 0.95 -5.57
CA LEU A 280 15.91 0.63 -6.66
C LEU A 280 14.62 1.44 -6.53
N PHE A 281 13.98 1.43 -5.36
CA PHE A 281 12.72 2.15 -5.15
C PHE A 281 12.89 3.66 -5.19
N LYS A 282 14.02 4.22 -4.72
CA LYS A 282 14.34 5.65 -4.93
C LYS A 282 14.36 6.02 -6.42
N LYS A 283 14.94 5.16 -7.28
CA LYS A 283 14.93 5.36 -8.74
C LYS A 283 13.51 5.25 -9.31
N VAL A 284 12.71 4.30 -8.85
CA VAL A 284 11.31 4.14 -9.26
C VAL A 284 10.50 5.39 -8.92
N ILE A 285 10.55 5.86 -7.67
CA ILE A 285 9.74 7.00 -7.24
C ILE A 285 10.18 8.34 -7.86
N ALA A 286 11.42 8.42 -8.35
CA ALA A 286 11.92 9.59 -9.04
C ALA A 286 11.35 9.75 -10.46
N THR A 287 10.78 8.69 -11.05
CA THR A 287 10.22 8.72 -12.40
C THR A 287 8.95 9.58 -12.48
N ASP A 288 8.75 10.25 -13.62
CA ASP A 288 7.52 11.03 -13.84
C ASP A 288 6.29 10.14 -13.98
N ASP A 289 6.45 8.92 -14.48
CA ASP A 289 5.38 7.94 -14.54
C ASP A 289 4.91 7.56 -13.12
N TRP A 290 5.82 7.39 -12.15
CA TRP A 290 5.45 7.20 -10.74
C TRP A 290 4.65 8.38 -10.19
N LYS A 291 5.10 9.62 -10.44
CA LYS A 291 4.37 10.81 -9.98
C LYS A 291 2.94 10.84 -10.53
N LYS A 292 2.76 10.51 -11.81
CA LYS A 292 1.42 10.40 -12.44
C LYS A 292 0.58 9.31 -11.81
N PHE A 293 1.14 8.13 -11.58
CA PHE A 293 0.43 7.03 -10.90
C PHE A 293 -0.01 7.41 -9.49
N MET A 294 0.85 8.12 -8.75
CA MET A 294 0.54 8.63 -7.41
C MET A 294 -0.62 9.63 -7.44
N GLU A 295 -0.67 10.50 -8.44
CA GLU A 295 -1.78 11.43 -8.68
C GLU A 295 -3.08 10.72 -9.10
N GLU A 296 -3.01 9.77 -10.03
CA GLU A 296 -4.16 9.00 -10.51
C GLU A 296 -4.86 8.24 -9.36
N GLY A 297 -4.08 7.70 -8.42
CA GLY A 297 -4.59 6.99 -7.25
C GLY A 297 -4.74 7.83 -5.99
N ALA A 298 -4.55 9.15 -6.07
CA ALA A 298 -4.56 10.08 -4.94
C ALA A 298 -3.67 9.67 -3.75
N PHE A 299 -2.59 8.93 -3.99
CA PHE A 299 -1.75 8.40 -2.93
C PHE A 299 -1.01 9.51 -2.17
N ASN A 300 -0.86 9.36 -0.86
CA ASN A 300 0.08 10.16 -0.08
C ASN A 300 1.52 9.66 -0.36
N GLN A 301 2.40 10.59 -0.75
CA GLN A 301 3.75 10.31 -1.25
C GLN A 301 4.79 10.09 -0.16
N THR A 302 4.36 9.79 1.06
CA THR A 302 5.27 9.53 2.17
C THR A 302 6.16 8.32 1.84
N PHE A 303 7.47 8.57 1.79
CA PHE A 303 8.51 7.56 1.60
C PHE A 303 9.33 7.46 2.87
N MET A 304 9.40 6.27 3.46
CA MET A 304 10.13 6.00 4.70
C MET A 304 10.98 4.75 4.53
N THR A 305 12.17 4.75 5.14
CA THR A 305 13.08 3.59 5.15
C THR A 305 13.76 3.48 6.51
N GLY A 306 14.54 2.41 6.73
CA GLY A 306 15.37 2.29 7.93
C GLY A 306 14.57 2.26 9.22
N ASP A 307 15.12 2.85 10.28
CA ASP A 307 14.54 2.77 11.62
C ASP A 307 13.25 3.59 11.76
N GLU A 308 13.12 4.71 11.04
CA GLU A 308 11.86 5.48 10.98
C GLU A 308 10.71 4.60 10.47
N PHE A 309 10.95 3.85 9.39
CA PHE A 309 9.94 2.94 8.86
C PHE A 309 9.60 1.82 9.84
N LYS A 310 10.60 1.23 10.51
CA LYS A 310 10.36 0.20 11.55
C LYS A 310 9.51 0.74 12.71
N THR A 311 9.81 1.95 13.18
CA THR A 311 9.02 2.62 14.23
C THR A 311 7.59 2.85 13.79
N TRP A 312 7.39 3.30 12.55
CA TRP A 312 6.05 3.49 11.98
C TRP A 312 5.26 2.18 11.89
N VAL A 313 5.91 1.09 11.44
CA VAL A 313 5.29 -0.24 11.33
C VAL A 313 4.92 -0.79 12.71
N ALA A 314 5.79 -0.65 13.72
CA ALA A 314 5.49 -1.07 15.08
C ALA A 314 4.30 -0.31 15.70
N ALA A 315 4.22 1.01 15.46
CA ALA A 315 3.08 1.81 15.90
C ALA A 315 1.78 1.39 15.19
N ASN A 316 1.85 1.09 13.89
CA ASN A 316 0.70 0.64 13.11
C ASN A 316 0.24 -0.77 13.50
N ASP A 317 1.14 -1.69 13.84
CA ASP A 317 0.77 -3.00 14.37
C ASP A 317 -0.11 -2.85 15.63
N LYS A 318 0.32 -1.98 16.56
CA LYS A 318 -0.45 -1.66 17.76
C LYS A 318 -1.80 -1.00 17.43
N LEU A 319 -1.81 -0.02 16.52
CA LEU A 319 -3.05 0.63 16.08
C LEU A 319 -4.05 -0.39 15.53
N HIS A 320 -3.59 -1.29 14.66
CA HIS A 320 -4.45 -2.31 14.07
C HIS A 320 -4.94 -3.32 15.10
N TYR A 321 -4.12 -3.70 16.09
CA TYR A 321 -4.59 -4.51 17.21
C TYR A 321 -5.76 -3.84 17.94
N ASP A 322 -5.62 -2.56 18.29
CA ASP A 322 -6.66 -1.82 19.03
C ASP A 322 -7.95 -1.69 18.19
N LEU A 323 -7.84 -1.38 16.89
CA LEU A 323 -8.97 -1.32 15.96
C LEU A 323 -9.67 -2.68 15.80
N MET A 324 -8.90 -3.75 15.64
CA MET A 324 -9.42 -5.12 15.50
C MET A 324 -10.11 -5.59 16.79
N LYS A 325 -9.57 -5.21 17.95
CA LYS A 325 -10.19 -5.49 19.25
C LYS A 325 -11.54 -4.78 19.38
N GLU A 326 -11.56 -3.49 19.08
CA GLU A 326 -12.78 -2.67 19.16
C GLU A 326 -13.87 -3.19 18.20
N ALA A 327 -13.47 -3.63 17.00
CA ALA A 327 -14.38 -4.23 16.03
C ALA A 327 -14.84 -5.67 16.39
N GLY A 328 -14.25 -6.29 17.41
CA GLY A 328 -14.54 -7.69 17.77
C GLY A 328 -14.01 -8.69 16.73
N PHE A 329 -12.94 -8.34 16.02
CA PHE A 329 -12.40 -9.13 14.91
C PHE A 329 -11.25 -10.06 15.30
N LEU A 330 -10.69 -9.93 16.50
CA LEU A 330 -9.62 -10.79 16.99
C LEU A 330 -10.02 -12.28 16.97
N ALA A 331 -9.09 -13.12 16.53
CA ALA A 331 -9.19 -14.56 16.67
C ALA A 331 -9.09 -14.96 18.16
N PRO A 332 -9.66 -16.11 18.56
CA PRO A 332 -9.49 -16.64 19.91
C PRO A 332 -8.01 -16.74 20.29
N GLY A 333 -7.64 -16.19 21.45
CA GLY A 333 -6.27 -16.23 21.98
C GLY A 333 -5.32 -15.17 21.42
N LYS A 334 -5.83 -14.20 20.65
CA LYS A 334 -5.11 -12.97 20.27
C LYS A 334 -5.50 -11.81 21.15
#